data_AF-A0A949XPD2-F1
#
_entry.id   AF-A0A949XPD2-F1
#
_cell.length_a   1.000
_cell.length_b   1.000
_cell.length_c   1.000
_cell.angle_alpha   90.00
_cell.angle_beta   90.00
_cell.angle_gamma   90.00
#
_symmetry.space_group_name_H-M   'P 1'
#
loop_
_entity.id
_entity.type
_entity.pdbx_description
1 polymer ?
#
loop_
_entity_poly.entity_id
_entity_poly.type
_entity_poly.pdbx_seq_one_letter_code
_entity_poly.pdbx_strand_id
1 'polypeptide(L)' 'MAASTSGPDVKPERKVFCVKFQREMPGLDEVPFDGHPLGQRIYDNVSKEAWRMLVEQMKMIMNEYHLHLGTPEAQE' A
#
# COMPACT_ATOMS: atom_id res chain seq x y z
N MET A 1 6.60 16.58 29.00
CA MET A 1 6.20 16.47 27.58
C MET A 1 7.00 15.33 26.98
N ALA A 2 6.43 14.12 26.92
CA ALA A 2 7.12 12.95 26.39
C ALA A 2 6.90 12.90 24.87
N ALA A 3 7.93 13.27 24.10
CA ALA A 3 8.00 13.01 22.68
C ALA A 3 8.35 11.53 22.49
N SER A 4 7.34 10.68 22.41
CA SER A 4 7.50 9.30 21.96
C SER A 4 7.63 9.29 20.45
N THR A 5 8.80 9.71 19.94
CA THR A 5 9.19 9.44 18.56
C THR A 5 9.58 7.97 18.49
N SER A 6 8.60 7.12 18.19
CA SER A 6 8.82 5.77 17.69
C SER A 6 9.59 5.89 16.36
N GLY A 7 10.92 5.87 16.45
CA GLY A 7 11.80 5.78 15.29
C GLY A 7 11.48 4.49 14.53
N PRO A 8 11.23 4.54 13.21
CA PRO A 8 10.85 3.34 12.49
C PRO A 8 12.10 2.49 12.26
N ASP A 9 12.01 1.25 12.75
CA ASP A 9 12.76 0.05 12.40
C ASP A 9 13.43 0.12 11.01
N VAL A 10 14.72 0.46 10.97
CA VAL A 10 15.55 0.43 9.75
C VAL A 10 16.01 -1.01 9.52
N LYS A 11 15.11 -1.83 8.97
CA LYS A 11 15.50 -3.05 8.24
C LYS A 11 16.13 -2.66 6.90
N PRO A 12 17.03 -3.47 6.31
CA PRO A 12 17.79 -3.08 5.12
C PRO A 12 16.84 -2.60 4.03
N GLU A 13 16.82 -1.27 3.84
CA GLU A 13 15.83 -0.59 3.01
C GLU A 13 16.03 -0.99 1.56
N ARG A 14 15.18 -1.92 1.10
CA ARG A 14 15.02 -2.19 -0.32
C ARG A 14 14.52 -0.90 -0.96
N LYS A 15 15.36 -0.23 -1.74
CA LYS A 15 14.95 0.96 -2.49
C LYS A 15 14.28 0.53 -3.79
N VAL A 16 13.16 1.15 -4.10
CA VAL A 16 12.43 0.94 -5.35
C VAL A 16 12.19 2.29 -6.02
N PHE A 17 12.17 2.29 -7.34
CA PHE A 17 11.78 3.47 -8.10
C PHE A 17 10.27 3.60 -8.07
N CYS A 18 9.76 4.48 -7.20
CA CYS A 18 8.32 4.59 -6.99
C CYS A 18 7.65 5.25 -8.19
N VAL A 19 6.78 4.54 -8.91
CA VAL A 19 6.06 5.08 -10.08
C VAL A 19 5.22 6.32 -9.77
N LYS A 20 4.68 6.41 -8.55
CA LYS A 20 3.85 7.55 -8.10
C LYS A 20 4.67 8.83 -7.83
N PHE A 21 5.87 8.70 -7.27
CA PHE A 21 6.71 9.83 -6.90
C PHE A 21 7.87 10.07 -7.86
N GLN A 22 8.07 9.16 -8.82
CA GLN A 22 9.15 9.15 -9.81
C GLN A 22 10.55 9.37 -9.19
N ARG A 23 10.78 8.79 -8.01
CA ARG A 23 12.05 8.86 -7.28
C ARG A 23 12.30 7.57 -6.52
N GLU A 24 13.55 7.31 -6.20
CA GLU A 24 13.95 6.18 -5.36
C GLU A 24 13.51 6.41 -3.91
N MET A 25 12.73 5.46 -3.40
CA MET A 25 12.18 5.51 -2.05
C MET A 25 12.21 4.11 -1.42
N PRO A 26 12.08 3.99 -0.09
CA PRO A 26 11.92 2.69 0.55
C PRO A 26 10.71 1.93 -0.01
N GLY A 27 10.98 0.73 -0.52
CA GLY A 27 10.01 -0.24 -1.02
C GLY A 27 9.27 -0.96 0.11
N LEU A 28 8.32 -1.80 -0.29
CA LEU A 28 7.60 -2.65 0.67
C LEU A 28 8.54 -3.73 1.24
N ASP A 29 8.29 -4.11 2.49
CA ASP A 29 8.99 -5.19 3.18
C ASP A 29 8.52 -6.57 2.67
N GLU A 30 7.25 -6.66 2.27
CA GLU A 30 6.56 -7.88 1.85
C GLU A 30 5.73 -7.66 0.58
N VAL A 31 5.55 -8.71 -0.21
CA VAL A 31 4.76 -8.66 -1.44
C VAL A 31 3.27 -8.66 -1.06
N PRO A 32 2.50 -7.61 -1.39
CA PRO A 32 1.06 -7.62 -1.18
C PRO A 32 0.41 -8.58 -2.19
N PHE A 33 -0.61 -9.34 -1.79
CA PHE A 33 -1.26 -10.36 -2.64
C PHE A 33 -0.32 -11.49 -3.10
N ASP A 34 0.12 -12.30 -2.13
CA ASP A 34 0.95 -13.49 -2.39
C ASP A 34 0.28 -14.42 -3.42
N GLY A 35 1.06 -14.89 -4.40
CA GLY A 35 0.58 -15.75 -5.48
C GLY A 35 -0.05 -15.05 -6.70
N HIS A 36 -0.24 -13.71 -6.67
CA HIS A 36 -0.77 -12.97 -7.82
C HIS A 36 0.32 -12.12 -8.52
N PRO A 37 0.40 -12.12 -9.87
CA PRO A 37 1.43 -11.36 -10.60
C PRO A 37 1.34 -9.84 -10.36
N LEU A 38 0.18 -9.34 -9.94
CA LEU A 38 0.00 -7.93 -9.56
C LEU A 38 0.79 -7.58 -8.30
N GLY A 39 0.84 -8.49 -7.33
CA GLY A 39 1.55 -8.30 -6.07
C GLY A 39 3.03 -8.02 -6.28
N GLN A 40 3.66 -8.84 -7.14
CA GLN A 40 5.05 -8.67 -7.53
C GLN A 40 5.29 -7.30 -8.20
N ARG A 41 4.41 -6.88 -9.12
CA ARG A 41 4.53 -5.58 -9.79
C ARG A 41 4.45 -4.41 -8.80
N ILE A 42 3.54 -4.48 -7.83
CA ILE A 42 3.40 -3.50 -6.77
C ILE A 42 4.69 -3.48 -5.94
N TYR A 43 5.15 -4.66 -5.51
CA TYR A 43 6.38 -4.80 -4.74
C TYR A 43 7.59 -4.19 -5.47
N ASP A 44 7.72 -4.34 -6.78
CA ASP A 44 8.85 -3.80 -7.57
C ASP A 44 8.76 -2.31 -7.91
N ASN A 45 7.55 -1.73 -8.00
CA ASN A 45 7.36 -0.38 -8.54
C ASN A 45 6.76 0.61 -7.54
N VAL A 46 6.33 0.15 -6.36
CA VAL A 46 5.60 0.96 -5.38
C VAL A 46 6.38 1.04 -4.08
N SER A 47 6.57 2.26 -3.59
CA SER A 47 7.17 2.51 -2.28
C SER A 47 6.21 2.22 -1.13
N LYS A 48 6.77 2.02 0.06
CA LYS A 48 6.01 1.85 1.30
C LYS A 48 5.09 3.03 1.60
N GLU A 49 5.54 4.25 1.31
CA GLU A 49 4.74 5.47 1.48
C GLU A 49 3.58 5.54 0.47
N ALA A 50 3.87 5.29 -0.81
CA ALA A 50 2.83 5.26 -1.85
C ALA A 50 1.77 4.18 -1.59
N TRP A 51 2.19 3.03 -1.06
CA TRP A 51 1.29 1.94 -0.68
C TRP A 51 0.34 2.33 0.45
N ARG A 52 0.83 3.01 1.49
CA ARG A 52 -0.02 3.54 2.58
C ARG A 52 -1.10 4.47 2.03
N MET A 53 -0.70 5.43 1.17
CA MET A 53 -1.64 6.35 0.53
C MET A 53 -2.67 5.62 -0.33
N LEU A 54 -2.25 4.59 -1.07
CA LEU A 54 -3.15 3.78 -1.88
C LEU A 54 -4.19 3.06 -1.01
N VAL A 55 -3.77 2.46 0.10
CA VAL A 55 -4.67 1.76 1.04
C VAL A 55 -5.67 2.73 1.67
N GLU A 56 -5.24 3.93 2.07
CA GLU A 56 -6.14 4.96 2.59
C GLU A 56 -7.16 5.42 1.54
N GLN A 57 -6.70 5.63 0.30
CA GLN A 57 -7.59 5.98 -0.81
C GLN A 57 -8.59 4.84 -1.10
N MET A 58 -8.15 3.57 -1.08
CA MET A 58 -9.03 2.42 -1.25
C MET A 58 -10.08 2.33 -0.14
N LYS A 59 -9.73 2.63 1.11
CA LYS A 59 -10.69 2.69 2.23
C LYS A 59 -11.73 3.77 2.02
N MET A 60 -11.32 4.97 1.58
CA MET A 60 -12.24 6.07 1.27
C MET A 60 -13.20 5.68 0.15
N ILE A 61 -12.69 5.12 -0.96
CA ILE A 61 -13.50 4.67 -2.09
C ILE A 61 -14.47 3.56 -1.66
N MET A 62 -14.01 2.56 -0.90
CA MET A 62 -14.87 1.48 -0.41
C MET A 62 -16.02 2.00 0.48
N ASN A 63 -15.74 3.00 1.31
CA ASN A 63 -16.72 3.64 2.17
C ASN A 63 -17.68 4.55 1.40
N GLU A 64 -17.19 5.32 0.43
CA GLU A 64 -17.98 6.29 -0.35
C GLU A 64 -18.88 5.62 -1.40
N TYR A 65 -18.41 4.54 -2.04
CA TYR A 65 -19.22 3.78 -3.00
C TYR A 65 -20.27 2.90 -2.32
N HIS A 66 -20.38 2.91 -0.98
CA HIS A 66 -21.28 2.03 -0.23
C HIS A 66 -21.24 0.61 -0.80
N LEU A 67 -20.03 0.07 -1.06
CA LEU A 67 -19.87 -1.34 -1.39
C LEU A 67 -20.18 -2.14 -0.12
N HIS A 68 -21.48 -2.22 0.19
CA HIS A 68 -22.01 -3.24 1.05
C HIS A 68 -21.70 -4.55 0.33
N LEU A 69 -20.72 -5.30 0.82
CA LEU A 69 -20.45 -6.71 0.47
C LEU A 69 -21.65 -7.64 0.80
N GLY A 70 -22.86 -7.10 0.91
CA GLY A 70 -24.08 -7.76 1.32
C GLY A 70 -25.28 -7.48 0.43
N THR A 71 -25.13 -6.84 -0.74
CA THR A 71 -26.17 -6.82 -1.77
C THR A 71 -25.78 -7.77 -2.92
N PRO A 72 -26.69 -8.66 -3.35
CA PRO A 72 -26.42 -9.70 -4.35
C PRO A 72 -26.03 -9.14 -5.73
N GLU A 73 -26.29 -7.86 -6.02
CA GLU A 73 -25.87 -7.18 -7.25
C GLU A 73 -24.34 -6.95 -7.36
N ALA A 74 -23.58 -7.07 -6.27
CA ALA A 74 -22.11 -6.97 -6.31
C ALA A 74 -21.41 -8.31 -6.63
N GLN A 75 -22.19 -9.40 -6.83
CA GLN A 75 -21.70 -10.73 -7.21
C GLN A 75 -21.89 -11.05 -8.70
N GLU A 76 -22.36 -10.10 -9.51
CA GLU A 76 -22.55 -10.26 -10.98
C GLU A 76 -21.41 -9.63 -11.79
#